data_AF-A0A7J4AZE5-F1
#
_entry.id   AF-A0A7J4AZE5-F1
#
_cell.length_a   1.000
_cell.length_b   1.000
_cell.length_c   1.000
_cell.angle_alpha   90.00
_cell.angle_beta   90.00
_cell.angle_gamma   90.00
#
_symmetry.space_group_name_H-M   'P 1'
#
loop_
_entity.id
_entity.type
_entity.pdbx_description
1 polymer ?
#
loop_
_entity_poly.entity_id
_entity_poly.type
_entity_poly.pdbx_seq_one_letter_code
_entity_poly.pdbx_strand_id
1 'polypeptide(L)'
;PYAINLSSNKKIVRKQSIQRVVKSAEIAFWMGAFHLTFHPGYYSGLPKEMAMQAQKEALKTVLDKLEERRIKVELGPETTGKPNQFGSLEELIELSTCFNGVRLTLDFAHIHARAGGVIKSRGDYEKILDTVEKSLGSEGMKNLVIHFSEVEMTSKGMGERRHHPIGSGYGPDFKKLAEIIVEKGYSFIIICETPLLEIDALKMRKILDRIK
;
A
#
# COMPACT_ATOMS: atom_id res chain seq x y z
N PRO A 1 7.75 1.96 8.68
CA PRO A 1 8.35 3.07 9.46
C PRO A 1 7.43 4.30 9.45
N TYR A 2 7.11 4.88 10.62
CA TYR A 2 6.29 6.09 10.73
C TYR A 2 7.19 7.33 10.83
N ALA A 3 6.87 8.42 10.12
CA ALA A 3 7.72 9.61 9.86
C ALA A 3 8.67 9.52 8.63
N ILE A 4 8.10 9.12 7.49
CA ILE A 4 8.71 9.24 6.16
C ILE A 4 7.94 10.29 5.35
N ASN A 5 8.66 11.15 4.65
CA ASN A 5 8.09 12.01 3.62
C ASN A 5 9.13 12.24 2.51
N LEU A 6 9.14 11.34 1.54
CA LEU A 6 10.08 11.36 0.41
C LEU A 6 9.78 12.50 -0.58
N SER A 7 8.54 12.99 -0.65
CA SER A 7 8.12 14.16 -1.43
C SER A 7 8.24 15.49 -0.68
N SER A 8 8.83 15.55 0.51
CA SER A 8 8.87 16.81 1.28
C SER A 8 9.55 17.95 0.51
N ASN A 9 9.00 19.16 0.58
CA ASN A 9 9.66 20.36 0.04
C ASN A 9 10.93 20.76 0.83
N LYS A 10 11.11 20.24 2.05
CA LYS A 10 12.31 20.46 2.87
C LYS A 10 13.35 19.39 2.58
N LYS A 11 14.49 19.79 1.99
CA LYS A 11 15.61 18.88 1.65
C LYS A 11 16.07 18.02 2.85
N ILE A 12 16.13 18.61 4.06
CA ILE A 12 16.51 17.88 5.28
C ILE A 12 15.53 16.75 5.63
N VAL A 13 14.22 16.98 5.45
CA VAL A 13 13.19 15.97 5.71
C VAL A 13 13.29 14.84 4.70
N ARG A 14 13.52 15.14 3.41
CA ARG A 14 13.77 14.11 2.39
C ARG A 14 14.99 13.27 2.71
N LYS A 15 16.13 13.91 3.04
CA LYS A 15 17.37 13.21 3.40
C LYS A 15 17.17 12.26 4.59
N GLN A 16 16.51 12.72 5.65
CA GLN A 16 16.21 11.88 6.81
C GLN A 16 15.24 10.74 6.47
N SER A 17 14.25 11.00 5.61
CA SER A 17 13.29 9.99 5.16
C SER A 17 13.99 8.87 4.37
N ILE A 18 14.88 9.23 3.44
CA ILE A 18 15.73 8.28 2.71
C ILE A 18 16.54 7.41 3.69
N GLN A 19 17.20 8.04 4.67
CA GLN A 19 17.97 7.30 5.68
C GLN A 19 17.10 6.33 6.50
N ARG A 20 15.88 6.72 6.86
CA ARG A 20 14.94 5.84 7.57
C ARG A 20 14.54 4.64 6.71
N VAL A 21 14.20 4.85 5.44
CA VAL A 21 13.84 3.75 4.53
C VAL A 21 15.03 2.80 4.36
N VAL A 22 16.24 3.31 4.08
CA VAL A 22 17.44 2.49 3.92
C VAL A 22 17.73 1.66 5.18
N LYS A 23 17.66 2.27 6.37
CA LYS A 23 17.89 1.56 7.63
C LYS A 23 16.80 0.51 7.90
N SER A 24 15.55 0.83 7.58
CA SER A 24 14.45 -0.14 7.71
C SER A 24 14.62 -1.31 6.75
N ALA A 25 15.06 -1.08 5.51
CA ALA A 25 15.33 -2.14 4.53
C ALA A 25 16.52 -3.01 4.95
N GLU A 26 17.57 -2.41 5.53
CA GLU A 26 18.71 -3.13 6.11
C GLU A 26 18.28 -4.06 7.25
N ILE A 27 17.47 -3.57 8.17
CA ILE A 27 16.93 -4.39 9.26
C ILE A 27 15.99 -5.48 8.72
N ALA A 28 15.10 -5.14 7.79
CA ALA A 28 14.19 -6.10 7.14
C ALA A 28 14.98 -7.24 6.47
N PHE A 29 16.07 -6.90 5.78
CA PHE A 29 16.96 -7.87 5.16
C PHE A 29 17.63 -8.79 6.17
N TRP A 30 18.14 -8.26 7.29
CA TRP A 30 18.71 -9.07 8.37
C TRP A 30 17.68 -10.01 9.00
N MET A 31 16.41 -9.61 9.02
CA MET A 31 15.29 -10.44 9.48
C MET A 31 14.80 -11.44 8.43
N GLY A 32 15.36 -11.43 7.21
CA GLY A 32 14.92 -12.29 6.11
C GLY A 32 13.60 -11.87 5.46
N ALA A 33 13.11 -10.66 5.74
CA ALA A 33 11.93 -10.13 5.07
C ALA A 33 12.26 -9.78 3.61
N PHE A 34 11.34 -10.11 2.69
CA PHE A 34 11.50 -9.83 1.27
C PHE A 34 10.89 -8.48 0.84
N HIS A 35 10.02 -7.89 1.67
CA HIS A 35 9.23 -6.69 1.35
C HIS A 35 9.21 -5.71 2.51
N LEU A 36 9.33 -4.41 2.20
CA LEU A 36 9.25 -3.32 3.17
C LEU A 36 8.10 -2.38 2.81
N THR A 37 6.98 -2.49 3.52
CA THR A 37 5.86 -1.55 3.38
C THR A 37 6.13 -0.23 4.10
N PHE A 38 5.80 0.90 3.46
CA PHE A 38 5.79 2.22 4.09
C PHE A 38 4.88 3.22 3.37
N HIS A 39 4.35 4.19 4.12
CA HIS A 39 3.70 5.35 3.51
C HIS A 39 4.74 6.26 2.82
N PRO A 40 4.55 6.63 1.54
CA PRO A 40 5.52 7.40 0.76
C PRO A 40 5.65 8.86 1.24
N GLY A 41 4.61 9.43 1.86
CA GLY A 41 4.64 10.74 2.47
C GLY A 41 3.43 11.62 2.16
N TYR A 42 3.68 12.92 2.07
CA TYR A 42 2.66 13.94 1.81
C TYR A 42 3.09 14.81 0.63
N TYR A 43 2.13 15.41 -0.08
CA TYR A 43 2.44 16.38 -1.13
C TYR A 43 3.19 17.63 -0.59
N SER A 44 3.02 17.95 0.70
CA SER A 44 3.73 19.07 1.36
C SER A 44 3.61 20.42 0.64
N GLY A 45 2.43 20.68 0.06
CA GLY A 45 2.14 21.90 -0.70
C GLY A 45 2.72 21.94 -2.12
N LEU A 46 3.37 20.86 -2.58
CA LEU A 46 3.80 20.72 -3.96
C LEU A 46 2.63 20.33 -4.87
N PRO A 47 2.62 20.78 -6.13
CA PRO A 47 1.83 20.14 -7.19
C PRO A 47 2.13 18.64 -7.30
N LYS A 48 1.16 17.85 -7.75
CA LYS A 48 1.28 16.39 -7.82
C LYS A 48 2.47 15.94 -8.66
N GLU A 49 2.71 16.62 -9.79
CA GLU A 49 3.80 16.32 -10.71
C GLU A 49 5.17 16.57 -10.05
N MET A 50 5.29 17.67 -9.30
CA MET A 50 6.52 17.97 -8.56
C MET A 50 6.73 17.00 -7.38
N ALA A 51 5.66 16.60 -6.72
CA ALA A 51 5.73 15.60 -5.65
C ALA A 51 6.14 14.23 -6.20
N MET A 52 5.61 13.82 -7.36
CA MET A 52 5.99 12.60 -8.08
C MET A 52 7.48 12.63 -8.44
N GLN A 53 7.96 13.74 -9.02
CA GLN A 53 9.38 13.89 -9.35
C GLN A 53 10.27 13.78 -8.09
N ALA A 54 9.89 14.42 -6.99
CA ALA A 54 10.61 14.33 -5.74
C ALA A 54 10.60 12.89 -5.15
N GLN A 55 9.49 12.16 -5.28
CA GLN A 55 9.40 10.75 -4.89
C GLN A 55 10.34 9.88 -5.71
N LYS A 56 10.35 10.02 -7.03
CA LYS A 56 11.23 9.26 -7.93
C LYS A 56 12.69 9.50 -7.61
N GLU A 57 13.10 10.76 -7.42
CA GLU A 57 14.48 11.10 -7.03
C GLU A 57 14.89 10.48 -5.69
N ALA A 58 14.00 10.55 -4.70
CA ALA A 58 14.25 10.00 -3.37
C ALA A 58 14.31 8.47 -3.40
N LEU A 59 13.38 7.80 -4.09
CA LEU A 59 13.36 6.34 -4.26
C LEU A 59 14.59 5.85 -5.02
N LYS A 60 14.99 6.52 -6.10
CA LYS A 60 16.24 6.21 -6.80
C LYS A 60 17.43 6.23 -5.83
N THR A 61 17.53 7.28 -5.01
CA THR A 61 18.59 7.39 -4.00
C THR A 61 18.53 6.27 -2.96
N VAL A 62 17.33 5.80 -2.59
CA VAL A 62 17.19 4.64 -1.69
C VAL A 62 17.69 3.39 -2.39
N LEU A 63 17.22 3.10 -3.61
CA LEU A 63 17.59 1.92 -4.38
C LEU A 63 19.10 1.83 -4.63
N ASP A 64 19.73 2.93 -5.05
CA ASP A 64 21.19 3.01 -5.24
C ASP A 64 21.93 2.60 -3.94
N LYS A 65 21.44 3.06 -2.77
CA LYS A 65 22.03 2.69 -1.47
C LYS A 65 21.79 1.25 -1.06
N LEU A 66 20.66 0.66 -1.44
CA LEU A 66 20.39 -0.75 -1.20
C LEU A 66 21.31 -1.62 -2.06
N GLU A 67 21.50 -1.24 -3.32
CA GLU A 67 22.40 -1.91 -4.26
C GLU A 67 23.86 -1.85 -3.78
N GLU A 68 24.36 -0.67 -3.43
CA GLU A 68 25.71 -0.46 -2.86
C GLU A 68 25.98 -1.39 -1.66
N ARG A 69 24.96 -1.62 -0.83
CA ARG A 69 25.03 -2.44 0.37
C ARG A 69 24.65 -3.91 0.14
N ARG A 70 24.29 -4.28 -1.09
CA ARG A 70 23.78 -5.61 -1.46
C ARG A 70 22.56 -6.06 -0.64
N ILE A 71 21.73 -5.11 -0.24
CA ILE A 71 20.48 -5.35 0.49
C ILE A 71 19.40 -5.74 -0.54
N LYS A 72 18.85 -6.95 -0.39
CA LYS A 72 17.81 -7.47 -1.28
C LYS A 72 16.45 -7.47 -0.58
N VAL A 73 15.75 -6.34 -0.67
CA VAL A 73 14.39 -6.15 -0.15
C VAL A 73 13.62 -5.29 -1.14
N GLU A 74 12.43 -5.74 -1.50
CA GLU A 74 11.49 -4.96 -2.32
C GLU A 74 10.92 -3.80 -1.51
N LEU A 75 10.84 -2.62 -2.11
CA LEU A 75 10.25 -1.44 -1.51
C LEU A 75 8.77 -1.37 -1.85
N GLY A 76 7.94 -1.36 -0.81
CA GLY A 76 6.49 -1.30 -0.90
C GLY A 76 5.90 0.02 -0.48
N PRO A 77 5.92 1.07 -1.33
CA PRO A 77 5.12 2.24 -1.04
C PRO A 77 3.64 1.84 -1.03
N GLU A 78 2.94 2.23 0.02
CA GLU A 78 1.57 1.81 0.30
C GLU A 78 0.55 2.87 -0.12
N THR A 79 -0.59 2.46 -0.68
CA THR A 79 -1.71 3.37 -0.97
C THR A 79 -2.18 4.04 0.30
N THR A 80 -2.38 5.36 0.29
CA THR A 80 -2.66 6.13 1.51
C THR A 80 -4.09 6.62 1.62
N GLY A 81 -4.65 6.59 2.83
CA GLY A 81 -6.06 6.84 3.08
C GLY A 81 -6.49 8.30 3.03
N LYS A 82 -5.58 9.29 3.04
CA LYS A 82 -5.95 10.73 3.06
C LYS A 82 -5.58 11.44 1.75
N PRO A 83 -6.48 12.25 1.15
CA PRO A 83 -6.21 12.96 -0.11
C PRO A 83 -5.01 13.91 -0.10
N ASN A 84 -4.54 14.37 1.06
CA ASN A 84 -3.35 15.21 1.18
C ASN A 84 -2.04 14.41 1.30
N GLN A 85 -2.12 13.08 1.40
CA GLN A 85 -0.99 12.17 1.37
C GLN A 85 -0.67 11.77 -0.06
N PHE A 86 0.61 11.63 -0.38
CA PHE A 86 1.04 11.00 -1.62
C PHE A 86 0.72 9.50 -1.54
N GLY A 87 0.38 8.87 -2.65
CA GLY A 87 0.10 7.43 -2.71
C GLY A 87 -1.32 7.13 -3.14
N SER A 88 -1.83 7.78 -4.18
CA SER A 88 -2.97 7.24 -4.93
C SER A 88 -2.57 5.94 -5.66
N LEU A 89 -3.55 5.17 -6.10
CA LEU A 89 -3.30 3.94 -6.85
C LEU A 89 -2.43 4.20 -8.09
N GLU A 90 -2.77 5.24 -8.85
CA GLU A 90 -2.10 5.63 -10.08
C GLU A 90 -0.66 6.06 -9.81
N GLU A 91 -0.44 6.85 -8.76
CA GLU A 91 0.90 7.29 -8.36
C GLU A 91 1.79 6.11 -8.00
N LEU A 92 1.27 5.11 -7.30
CA LEU A 92 2.06 3.96 -6.87
C LEU A 92 2.28 2.93 -7.96
N ILE A 93 1.32 2.78 -8.88
CA ILE A 93 1.53 2.04 -10.12
C ILE A 93 2.66 2.69 -10.92
N GLU A 94 2.63 4.02 -11.10
CA GLU A 94 3.69 4.74 -11.81
C GLU A 94 5.07 4.50 -11.18
N LEU A 95 5.18 4.56 -9.84
CA LEU A 95 6.43 4.26 -9.15
C LEU A 95 6.89 2.81 -9.35
N SER A 96 5.96 1.85 -9.30
CA SER A 96 6.27 0.42 -9.48
C SER A 96 6.70 0.10 -10.91
N THR A 97 6.15 0.80 -11.91
CA THR A 97 6.58 0.67 -13.31
C THR A 97 7.91 1.37 -13.58
N CYS A 98 8.22 2.45 -12.87
CA CYS A 98 9.46 3.22 -13.09
C CYS A 98 10.72 2.54 -12.55
N PHE A 99 10.60 1.71 -11.50
CA PHE A 99 11.76 1.20 -10.77
C PHE A 99 11.69 -0.30 -10.54
N ASN A 100 12.74 -1.00 -10.96
CA ASN A 100 12.97 -2.37 -10.52
C ASN A 100 13.22 -2.38 -9.00
N GLY A 101 12.59 -3.32 -8.30
CA GLY A 101 12.66 -3.42 -6.83
C GLY A 101 11.67 -2.53 -6.07
N VAL A 102 10.73 -1.88 -6.77
CA VAL A 102 9.59 -1.20 -6.18
C VAL A 102 8.31 -1.91 -6.60
N ARG A 103 7.47 -2.27 -5.64
CA ARG A 103 6.16 -2.87 -5.89
C ARG A 103 5.16 -2.36 -4.87
N LEU A 104 4.12 -1.69 -5.32
CA LEU A 104 3.13 -1.10 -4.43
C LEU A 104 2.54 -2.11 -3.43
N THR A 105 2.22 -1.62 -2.24
CA THR A 105 1.33 -2.32 -1.30
C THR A 105 -0.07 -1.75 -1.43
N LEU A 106 -1.05 -2.62 -1.68
CA LEU A 106 -2.45 -2.21 -1.77
C LEU A 106 -3.11 -2.27 -0.41
N ASP A 107 -3.55 -1.14 0.10
CA ASP A 107 -4.46 -1.08 1.22
C ASP A 107 -5.85 -0.70 0.72
N PHE A 108 -6.78 -1.65 0.80
CA PHE A 108 -8.16 -1.45 0.35
C PHE A 108 -8.97 -0.50 1.25
N ALA A 109 -8.69 -0.47 2.56
CA ALA A 109 -9.27 0.53 3.46
C ALA A 109 -8.82 1.93 3.06
N HIS A 110 -7.52 2.12 2.80
CA HIS A 110 -6.99 3.40 2.35
C HIS A 110 -7.60 3.83 1.01
N ILE A 111 -7.63 2.96 -0.01
CA ILE A 111 -8.25 3.28 -1.31
C ILE A 111 -9.73 3.63 -1.12
N HIS A 112 -10.46 2.85 -0.32
CA HIS A 112 -11.87 3.07 -0.02
C HIS A 112 -12.09 4.45 0.61
N ALA A 113 -11.37 4.78 1.68
CA ALA A 113 -11.53 6.02 2.43
C ALA A 113 -11.03 7.26 1.67
N ARG A 114 -9.94 7.14 0.91
CA ARG A 114 -9.33 8.26 0.16
C ARG A 114 -10.29 8.89 -0.83
N ALA A 115 -11.15 8.08 -1.45
CA ALA A 115 -12.13 8.51 -2.45
C ALA A 115 -13.58 8.58 -1.92
N GLY A 116 -13.78 8.62 -0.60
CA GLY A 116 -15.10 8.82 0.00
C GLY A 116 -16.00 7.58 -0.02
N GLY A 117 -15.40 6.41 0.23
CA GLY A 117 -16.11 5.14 0.36
C GLY A 117 -16.37 4.47 -0.99
N VAL A 118 -15.39 4.51 -1.89
CA VAL A 118 -15.58 4.13 -3.31
C VAL A 118 -15.84 2.64 -3.53
N ILE A 119 -15.31 1.78 -2.65
CA ILE A 119 -15.45 0.32 -2.79
C ILE A 119 -16.73 -0.16 -2.11
N LYS A 120 -17.79 -0.43 -2.89
CA LYS A 120 -19.10 -0.86 -2.37
C LYS A 120 -19.55 -2.23 -2.90
N SER A 121 -19.02 -2.60 -4.06
CA SER A 121 -19.40 -3.79 -4.81
C SER A 121 -18.17 -4.60 -5.21
N ARG A 122 -18.41 -5.83 -5.68
CA ARG A 122 -17.37 -6.68 -6.26
C ARG A 122 -16.70 -6.00 -7.46
N GLY A 123 -17.47 -5.34 -8.32
CA GLY A 123 -16.96 -4.65 -9.50
C GLY A 123 -16.01 -3.49 -9.17
N ASP A 124 -16.08 -2.91 -7.97
CA ASP A 124 -15.13 -1.85 -7.55
C ASP A 124 -13.76 -2.43 -7.21
N TYR A 125 -13.72 -3.62 -6.58
CA TYR A 125 -12.48 -4.36 -6.38
C TYR A 125 -11.87 -4.82 -7.70
N GLU A 126 -12.68 -5.36 -8.61
CA GLU A 126 -12.21 -5.81 -9.93
C GLU A 126 -11.59 -4.66 -10.71
N LYS A 127 -12.20 -3.46 -10.72
CA LYS A 127 -11.59 -2.28 -11.37
C LYS A 127 -10.21 -1.94 -10.81
N ILE A 128 -10.04 -1.98 -9.49
CA ILE A 128 -8.74 -1.71 -8.84
C ILE A 128 -7.72 -2.76 -9.25
N LEU A 129 -8.06 -4.04 -9.09
CA LEU A 129 -7.16 -5.15 -9.40
C LEU A 129 -6.80 -5.22 -10.89
N ASP A 130 -7.78 -5.02 -11.77
CA ASP A 130 -7.56 -4.99 -13.22
C ASP A 130 -6.68 -3.80 -13.64
N THR A 131 -6.76 -2.67 -12.94
CA THR A 131 -5.88 -1.52 -13.20
C THR A 131 -4.44 -1.89 -12.85
N VAL A 132 -4.21 -2.52 -11.69
CA VAL A 132 -2.88 -2.98 -11.27
C VAL A 132 -2.35 -4.05 -12.22
N GLU A 133 -3.15 -5.05 -12.55
CA GLU A 133 -2.77 -6.15 -13.44
C GLU A 133 -2.46 -5.66 -14.86
N LYS A 134 -3.24 -4.71 -15.40
CA LYS A 134 -2.95 -4.11 -16.71
C LYS A 134 -1.62 -3.38 -16.74
N SER A 135 -1.22 -2.76 -15.64
CA SER A 135 0.01 -1.96 -15.58
C SER A 135 1.25 -2.75 -15.20
N LEU A 136 1.12 -3.74 -14.31
CA LEU A 136 2.25 -4.52 -13.77
C LEU A 136 2.33 -5.95 -14.30
N GLY A 137 1.31 -6.39 -15.05
CA GLY A 137 1.18 -7.75 -15.57
C GLY A 137 0.92 -8.79 -14.47
N SER A 138 0.74 -10.04 -14.88
CA SER A 138 0.45 -11.14 -13.96
C SER A 138 1.59 -11.40 -12.95
N GLU A 139 2.85 -11.12 -13.32
CA GLU A 139 3.99 -11.24 -12.39
C GLU A 139 3.96 -10.15 -11.30
N GLY A 140 3.42 -8.97 -11.60
CA GLY A 140 3.16 -7.92 -10.62
C GLY A 140 2.04 -8.28 -9.63
N MET A 141 1.11 -9.14 -10.03
CA MET A 141 0.01 -9.62 -9.18
C MET A 141 0.43 -10.78 -8.26
N LYS A 142 1.45 -11.55 -8.64
CA LYS A 142 1.95 -12.68 -7.85
C LYS A 142 2.53 -12.21 -6.53
N ASN A 143 2.11 -12.81 -5.41
CA ASN A 143 2.55 -12.42 -4.06
C ASN A 143 2.38 -10.93 -3.75
N LEU A 144 1.45 -10.24 -4.42
CA LEU A 144 1.18 -8.84 -4.13
C LEU A 144 0.78 -8.70 -2.67
N VAL A 145 1.46 -7.79 -1.96
CA VAL A 145 1.17 -7.51 -0.56
C VAL A 145 -0.04 -6.60 -0.51
N ILE A 146 -1.06 -7.07 0.22
CA ILE A 146 -2.27 -6.31 0.46
C ILE A 146 -2.47 -6.13 1.97
N HIS A 147 -2.89 -4.94 2.36
CA HIS A 147 -3.36 -4.64 3.70
C HIS A 147 -4.88 -4.60 3.68
N PHE A 148 -5.49 -5.11 4.75
CA PHE A 148 -6.94 -5.13 4.85
C PHE A 148 -7.44 -4.85 6.26
N SER A 149 -8.40 -3.94 6.32
CA SER A 149 -9.27 -3.64 7.45
C SER A 149 -10.59 -3.04 6.93
N GLU A 150 -11.59 -2.96 7.79
CA GLU A 150 -12.67 -1.98 7.57
C GLU A 150 -12.21 -0.60 8.07
N VAL A 151 -12.83 0.48 7.61
CA VAL A 151 -12.35 1.83 7.85
C VAL A 151 -13.47 2.84 8.01
N GLU A 152 -13.36 3.65 9.07
CA GLU A 152 -14.18 4.83 9.24
C GLU A 152 -13.52 6.03 8.56
N MET A 153 -14.32 6.77 7.80
CA MET A 153 -13.87 8.01 7.16
C MET A 153 -13.95 9.20 8.12
N THR A 154 -13.26 10.29 7.78
CA THR A 154 -13.38 11.54 8.53
C THR A 154 -14.81 12.10 8.46
N SER A 155 -15.13 13.06 9.33
CA SER A 155 -16.43 13.75 9.31
C SER A 155 -16.75 14.47 8.00
N LYS A 156 -15.75 14.68 7.13
CA LYS A 156 -15.93 15.24 5.79
C LYS A 156 -16.38 14.20 4.75
N GLY A 157 -16.55 12.93 5.15
CA GLY A 157 -16.92 11.83 4.27
C GLY A 157 -15.80 11.37 3.32
N MET A 158 -14.57 11.83 3.53
CA MET A 158 -13.40 11.48 2.74
C MET A 158 -12.15 11.51 3.61
N GLY A 159 -11.22 10.60 3.35
CA GLY A 159 -10.02 10.44 4.15
C GLY A 159 -10.23 9.44 5.28
N GLU A 160 -9.21 8.63 5.55
CA GLU A 160 -9.18 7.65 6.63
C GLU A 160 -9.16 8.33 8.02
N ARG A 161 -10.03 7.88 8.94
CA ARG A 161 -10.08 8.32 10.34
C ARG A 161 -9.53 7.25 11.28
N ARG A 162 -10.00 6.01 11.16
CA ARG A 162 -9.53 4.86 11.94
C ARG A 162 -9.95 3.55 11.30
N HIS A 163 -9.13 2.52 11.51
CA HIS A 163 -9.44 1.14 11.14
C HIS A 163 -10.43 0.51 12.12
N HIS A 164 -11.23 -0.43 11.62
CA HIS A 164 -12.23 -1.17 12.36
C HIS A 164 -12.10 -2.68 12.14
N PRO A 165 -12.61 -3.49 13.08
CA PRO A 165 -12.64 -4.94 12.92
C PRO A 165 -13.44 -5.40 11.69
N ILE A 166 -13.11 -6.59 11.19
CA ILE A 166 -13.89 -7.22 10.11
C ILE A 166 -15.29 -7.58 10.61
N GLY A 167 -16.31 -7.14 9.86
CA GLY A 167 -17.72 -7.28 10.18
C GLY A 167 -18.32 -6.09 10.95
N SER A 168 -17.60 -4.96 11.04
CA SER A 168 -18.07 -3.77 11.76
C SER A 168 -19.17 -2.99 11.00
N GLY A 169 -19.28 -3.18 9.69
CA GLY A 169 -20.26 -2.52 8.83
C GLY A 169 -19.76 -1.21 8.21
N TYR A 170 -18.52 -0.78 8.52
CA TYR A 170 -17.90 0.39 7.91
C TYR A 170 -17.44 0.12 6.47
N GLY A 171 -17.06 -1.13 6.17
CA GLY A 171 -16.48 -1.51 4.89
C GLY A 171 -15.04 -1.01 4.70
N PRO A 172 -14.37 -1.41 3.62
CA PRO A 172 -14.90 -2.22 2.53
C PRO A 172 -15.05 -3.71 2.94
N ASP A 173 -15.98 -4.43 2.31
CA ASP A 173 -16.31 -5.82 2.67
C ASP A 173 -15.27 -6.80 2.11
N PHE A 174 -14.57 -7.51 3.01
CA PHE A 174 -13.54 -8.48 2.65
C PHE A 174 -14.08 -9.65 1.81
N LYS A 175 -15.33 -10.10 2.04
CA LYS A 175 -15.87 -11.28 1.37
C LYS A 175 -15.86 -11.12 -0.15
N LYS A 176 -16.19 -9.93 -0.64
CA LYS A 176 -16.20 -9.61 -2.08
C LYS A 176 -14.80 -9.70 -2.70
N LEU A 177 -13.78 -9.27 -1.97
CA LEU A 177 -12.38 -9.42 -2.39
C LEU A 177 -11.96 -10.90 -2.37
N ALA A 178 -12.33 -11.63 -1.32
CA ALA A 178 -12.02 -13.06 -1.19
C ALA A 178 -12.61 -13.90 -2.34
N GLU A 179 -13.84 -13.61 -2.78
CA GLU A 179 -14.45 -14.26 -3.94
C GLU A 179 -13.61 -14.06 -5.21
N ILE A 180 -13.14 -12.84 -5.47
CA ILE A 180 -12.27 -12.53 -6.62
C ILE A 180 -10.93 -13.27 -6.50
N ILE A 181 -10.32 -13.28 -5.32
CA ILE A 181 -9.04 -13.94 -5.08
C ILE A 181 -9.11 -15.42 -5.43
N VAL A 182 -10.14 -16.12 -4.94
CA VAL A 182 -10.32 -17.56 -5.21
C VAL A 182 -10.61 -17.81 -6.68
N GLU A 183 -11.54 -17.05 -7.27
CA GLU A 183 -11.97 -17.23 -8.65
C GLU A 183 -10.86 -16.97 -9.67
N LYS A 184 -10.09 -15.88 -9.47
CA LYS A 184 -8.95 -15.53 -10.35
C LYS A 184 -7.66 -16.27 -9.99
N GLY A 185 -7.66 -17.08 -8.92
CA GLY A 185 -6.47 -17.83 -8.48
C GLY A 185 -5.33 -16.95 -8.00
N TYR A 186 -5.63 -15.77 -7.45
CA TYR A 186 -4.60 -14.86 -6.94
C TYR A 186 -3.91 -15.42 -5.69
N SER A 187 -2.61 -15.16 -5.57
CA SER A 187 -1.74 -15.60 -4.48
C SER A 187 -1.26 -14.43 -3.64
N PHE A 188 -2.17 -13.57 -3.19
CA PHE A 188 -1.82 -12.38 -2.41
C PHE A 188 -1.33 -12.72 -1.00
N ILE A 189 -0.47 -11.85 -0.48
CA ILE A 189 -0.07 -11.86 0.93
C ILE A 189 -0.93 -10.83 1.65
N ILE A 190 -1.89 -11.32 2.44
CA ILE A 190 -2.89 -10.47 3.11
C ILE A 190 -2.44 -10.18 4.54
N ILE A 191 -2.15 -8.92 4.83
CA ILE A 191 -1.82 -8.42 6.16
C ILE A 191 -3.09 -7.81 6.76
N CYS A 192 -3.45 -8.28 7.96
CA CYS A 192 -4.55 -7.71 8.72
C CYS A 192 -4.05 -6.46 9.46
N GLU A 193 -4.75 -5.34 9.31
CA GLU A 193 -4.41 -4.08 10.00
C GLU A 193 -5.57 -3.56 10.86
N THR A 194 -6.47 -4.47 11.27
CA THR A 194 -7.55 -4.12 12.19
C THR A 194 -7.03 -3.94 13.62
N PRO A 195 -7.82 -3.35 14.53
CA PRO A 195 -7.49 -3.33 15.95
C PRO A 195 -7.42 -4.72 16.61
N LEU A 196 -7.86 -5.79 15.94
CA LEU A 196 -7.93 -7.17 16.43
C LEU A 196 -7.18 -8.14 15.50
N LEU A 197 -5.89 -7.89 15.31
CA LEU A 197 -5.04 -8.49 14.27
C LEU A 197 -5.21 -10.00 14.11
N GLU A 198 -4.98 -10.78 15.16
CA GLU A 198 -4.98 -12.25 15.07
C GLU A 198 -6.39 -12.79 14.86
N ILE A 199 -7.37 -12.19 15.54
CA ILE A 199 -8.77 -12.60 15.47
C ILE A 199 -9.31 -12.37 14.07
N ASP A 200 -9.06 -11.20 13.50
CA ASP A 200 -9.58 -10.83 12.20
C ASP A 200 -8.78 -11.46 11.05
N ALA A 201 -7.48 -11.67 11.20
CA ALA A 201 -6.72 -12.51 10.26
C ALA A 201 -7.31 -13.92 10.17
N LEU A 202 -7.67 -14.53 11.32
CA LEU A 202 -8.35 -15.83 11.34
C LEU A 202 -9.75 -15.78 10.73
N LYS A 203 -10.51 -14.69 10.92
CA LYS A 203 -11.81 -14.50 10.24
C LYS A 203 -11.64 -14.41 8.73
N MET A 204 -10.72 -13.60 8.23
CA MET A 204 -10.42 -13.47 6.80
C MET A 204 -9.99 -14.81 6.20
N ARG A 205 -9.14 -15.57 6.89
CA ARG A 205 -8.78 -16.93 6.48
C ARG A 205 -10.00 -17.84 6.39
N LYS A 206 -10.86 -17.86 7.40
CA LYS A 206 -12.11 -18.66 7.39
C LYS A 206 -13.06 -18.26 6.26
N ILE A 207 -13.09 -16.99 5.87
CA ILE A 207 -13.90 -16.53 4.73
C ILE A 207 -13.33 -17.12 3.43
N LEU A 208 -12.02 -17.04 3.21
CA LEU A 208 -11.36 -17.64 2.05
C LEU A 208 -11.56 -19.16 1.99
N ASP A 209 -11.39 -19.86 3.11
CA ASP A 209 -11.52 -21.32 3.18
C ASP A 209 -12.95 -21.82 2.92
N ARG A 210 -13.97 -20.98 3.11
CA ARG A 210 -15.38 -21.32 2.82
C ARG A 210 -15.77 -21.12 1.37
N ILE A 211 -14.98 -20.34 0.61
CA ILE A 211 -15.24 -20.04 -0.80
C ILE A 211 -14.55 -21.07 -1.70
N LYS A 212 -13.39 -21.59 -1.26
CA LYS A 212 -12.69 -22.71 -1.91
C LYS A 212 -13.49 -24.00 -1.83
#